data_AF-A0A6A7M2W6-F1
#
_entry.id   AF-A0A6A7M2W6-F1
#
_cell.length_a   1.000
_cell.length_b   1.000
_cell.length_c   1.000
_cell.angle_alpha   90.00
_cell.angle_beta   90.00
_cell.angle_gamma   90.00
#
_symmetry.space_group_name_H-M   'P 1'
#
loop_
_entity.id
_entity.type
_entity.pdbx_description
1 polymer ?
#
loop_
_entity_poly.entity_id
_entity_poly.type
_entity_poly.pdbx_seq_one_letter_code
_entity_poly.pdbx_strand_id
1 'polypeptide(L)'
;MMTVRGGRVKLMIGARLEVAMLRPTSLVFLVILVGLAAPVRAQDGGEAKAAVHAAIAACDKGAAVPLDPDATSAPVQLWEIAHPFNRERMEKLLDVCLTAIWVAPDLKRLELQYLRVALLLGKVPSWLLAPHIQKLASAGSAEANYLLYRLVIGVKFKPQLTPEEAIAGLLEAAKAGHQEALQVLVREYLDKGPLLARDPRKAADAAARLMNMPPQGIVPGASEDAARREGRAKLRSILAEDDGFTKDK
;
A
#
# COMPACT_ATOMS: atom_id res chain seq x y z
N MET A 1 -45.30 38.55 16.68
CA MET A 1 -46.50 38.31 17.51
C MET A 1 -46.53 36.82 17.85
N MET A 2 -46.91 36.45 19.08
CA MET A 2 -46.81 35.13 19.75
C MET A 2 -45.46 34.84 20.44
N THR A 3 -45.23 35.32 21.66
CA THR A 3 -45.55 34.73 23.00
C THR A 3 -44.74 33.49 23.37
N VAL A 4 -43.72 33.70 24.21
CA VAL A 4 -43.13 32.69 25.10
C VAL A 4 -43.90 32.75 26.42
N ARG A 5 -44.44 31.61 26.88
CA ARG A 5 -45.07 31.47 28.20
C ARG A 5 -44.40 30.33 28.95
N GLY A 6 -43.94 30.65 30.17
CA GLY A 6 -43.24 29.74 31.06
C GLY A 6 -44.12 28.69 31.71
N GLY A 7 -43.45 27.75 32.37
CA GLY A 7 -44.07 26.77 33.25
C GLY A 7 -43.00 25.92 33.94
N ARG A 8 -42.67 26.25 35.20
CA ARG A 8 -42.05 25.30 36.13
C ARG A 8 -43.14 24.39 36.66
N VAL A 9 -42.91 23.08 36.68
CA VAL A 9 -43.59 22.17 37.60
C VAL A 9 -42.53 21.31 38.28
N LYS A 10 -42.56 21.34 39.61
CA LYS A 10 -41.77 20.54 40.54
C LYS A 10 -42.64 19.32 40.88
N LEU A 11 -42.13 18.11 40.72
CA LEU A 11 -42.77 16.92 41.31
C LEU A 11 -41.69 15.96 41.83
N MET A 12 -41.66 15.81 43.15
CA MET A 12 -41.08 14.65 43.81
C MET A 12 -41.97 13.44 43.57
N ILE A 13 -41.41 12.22 43.66
CA ILE A 13 -41.96 11.03 44.34
C ILE A 13 -41.23 9.81 43.78
N GLY A 14 -40.60 9.04 44.66
CA GLY A 14 -39.95 7.78 44.32
C GLY A 14 -40.94 6.67 44.01
N ALA A 15 -40.53 5.75 43.14
CA ALA A 15 -41.09 4.41 43.07
C ALA A 15 -40.04 3.47 42.49
N ARG A 16 -39.65 2.46 43.28
CA ARG A 16 -38.99 1.25 42.81
C ARG A 16 -39.93 0.57 41.81
N LEU A 17 -39.43 0.22 40.63
CA LEU A 17 -40.11 -0.74 39.76
C LEU A 17 -39.38 -2.08 39.83
N GLU A 18 -40.03 -3.01 40.52
CA GLU A 18 -39.81 -4.45 40.42
C GLU A 18 -40.10 -4.90 38.97
N VAL A 19 -39.15 -5.63 38.39
CA VAL A 19 -39.34 -6.30 37.12
C VAL A 19 -40.13 -7.58 37.39
N ALA A 20 -41.41 -7.56 37.03
CA ALA A 20 -42.25 -8.73 37.00
C ALA A 20 -41.81 -9.69 35.88
N MET A 21 -41.61 -10.96 36.26
CA MET A 21 -41.45 -12.11 35.39
C MET A 21 -42.64 -12.27 34.43
N LEU A 22 -42.38 -12.65 33.18
CA LEU A 22 -43.24 -13.60 32.47
C LEU A 22 -42.37 -14.55 31.60
N ARG A 23 -42.56 -15.84 31.88
CA ARG A 23 -42.01 -17.08 31.29
C ARG A 23 -42.49 -17.31 29.82
N PRO A 24 -42.41 -18.53 29.26
CA PRO A 24 -41.26 -19.39 28.90
C PRO A 24 -41.36 -19.81 27.41
N THR A 25 -40.31 -20.31 26.77
CA THR A 25 -40.40 -21.41 25.76
C THR A 25 -39.03 -21.77 25.20
N SER A 26 -38.68 -23.05 25.36
CA SER A 26 -38.00 -23.90 24.39
C SER A 26 -36.92 -23.30 23.50
N LEU A 27 -35.64 -23.56 23.82
CA LEU A 27 -34.86 -24.56 23.09
C LEU A 27 -33.50 -24.73 23.78
N VAL A 28 -33.43 -25.81 24.56
CA VAL A 28 -32.18 -26.42 24.97
C VAL A 28 -31.55 -27.02 23.71
N PHE A 29 -30.57 -26.35 23.13
CA PHE A 29 -29.53 -27.02 22.33
C PHE A 29 -28.30 -27.17 23.22
N LEU A 30 -28.34 -28.23 24.03
CA LEU A 30 -27.17 -28.77 24.71
C LEU A 30 -26.35 -29.50 23.64
N VAL A 31 -25.41 -28.82 22.98
CA VAL A 31 -24.36 -29.51 22.23
C VAL A 31 -23.38 -30.08 23.23
N ILE A 32 -23.47 -31.39 23.41
CA ILE A 32 -22.55 -32.21 24.19
C ILE A 32 -21.18 -32.21 23.47
N LEU A 33 -20.25 -31.36 23.92
CA LEU A 33 -18.82 -31.49 23.61
C LEU A 33 -18.22 -32.46 24.64
N VAL A 34 -18.45 -33.76 24.43
CA VAL A 34 -17.69 -34.81 25.12
C VAL A 34 -16.28 -34.83 24.53
N GLY A 35 -15.35 -34.32 25.33
CA GLY A 35 -14.12 -35.02 25.69
C GLY A 35 -13.27 -35.60 24.54
N LEU A 36 -12.47 -34.74 23.92
CA LEU A 36 -11.05 -35.03 23.70
C LEU A 36 -10.27 -33.88 24.33
N ALA A 37 -10.24 -33.87 25.66
CA ALA A 37 -9.17 -33.22 26.41
C ALA A 37 -7.89 -34.05 26.17
N ALA A 38 -7.34 -33.96 24.97
CA ALA A 38 -5.91 -34.15 24.81
C ALA A 38 -5.25 -33.08 25.67
N PRO A 39 -4.20 -33.41 26.45
CA PRO A 39 -3.54 -32.39 27.24
C PRO A 39 -3.01 -31.38 26.24
N VAL A 40 -3.40 -30.12 26.38
CA VAL A 40 -2.66 -28.96 25.83
C VAL A 40 -1.34 -28.91 26.61
N ARG A 41 -0.52 -29.94 26.41
CA ARG A 41 0.91 -29.87 26.59
C ARG A 41 1.33 -28.81 25.60
N ALA A 42 2.00 -27.77 26.10
CA ALA A 42 2.84 -26.85 25.36
C ALA A 42 3.10 -27.34 23.92
N GLN A 43 2.21 -26.97 22.98
CA GLN A 43 2.49 -27.03 21.56
C GLN A 43 3.32 -25.79 21.29
N ASP A 44 4.58 -25.96 21.67
CA ASP A 44 5.79 -25.36 21.18
C ASP A 44 5.67 -23.94 20.63
N GLY A 45 6.16 -22.98 21.43
CA GLY A 45 6.51 -21.66 20.94
C GLY A 45 7.47 -21.69 19.73
N GLY A 46 8.10 -22.84 19.43
CA GLY A 46 8.82 -23.09 18.19
C GLY A 46 7.92 -23.20 16.95
N GLU A 47 6.83 -23.98 17.00
CA GLU A 47 5.89 -24.15 15.89
C GLU A 47 5.17 -22.82 15.58
N ALA A 48 4.73 -22.11 16.63
CA ALA A 48 4.12 -20.79 16.47
C ALA A 48 5.09 -19.77 15.85
N LYS A 49 6.35 -19.73 16.30
CA LYS A 49 7.38 -18.86 15.70
C LYS A 49 7.66 -19.24 14.24
N ALA A 50 7.74 -20.53 13.93
CA ALA A 50 7.94 -21.00 12.56
C ALA A 50 6.78 -20.57 11.64
N ALA A 51 5.54 -20.66 12.11
CA ALA A 51 4.37 -20.20 11.37
C ALA A 51 4.39 -18.68 11.11
N VAL A 52 4.79 -17.87 12.11
CA VAL A 52 4.98 -16.42 11.95
C VAL A 52 6.04 -16.13 10.88
N HIS A 53 7.21 -16.75 10.97
CA HIS A 53 8.28 -16.58 9.99
C HIS A 53 7.86 -17.01 8.58
N ALA A 54 7.11 -18.11 8.45
CA ALA A 54 6.62 -18.59 7.18
C ALA A 54 5.62 -17.60 6.53
N ALA A 55 4.70 -17.03 7.32
CA ALA A 55 3.74 -16.03 6.83
C ALA A 55 4.45 -14.76 6.33
N ILE A 56 5.41 -14.26 7.10
CA ILE A 56 6.24 -13.09 6.73
C ILE A 56 7.03 -13.38 5.44
N ALA A 57 7.75 -14.51 5.40
CA ALA A 57 8.56 -14.88 4.24
C ALA A 57 7.71 -15.06 2.97
N ALA A 58 6.49 -15.59 3.10
CA ALA A 58 5.57 -15.74 1.97
C ALA A 58 5.09 -14.40 1.42
N CYS A 59 4.77 -13.42 2.27
CA CYS A 59 4.42 -12.08 1.83
C CYS A 59 5.64 -11.36 1.21
N ASP A 60 6.80 -11.43 1.89
CA ASP A 60 8.05 -10.84 1.41
C ASP A 60 8.43 -11.34 0.01
N LYS A 61 8.32 -12.65 -0.23
CA LYS A 61 8.66 -13.24 -1.52
C LYS A 61 7.80 -12.69 -2.67
N GLY A 62 6.55 -12.32 -2.39
CA GLY A 62 5.62 -11.85 -3.42
C GLY A 62 5.50 -10.33 -3.53
N ALA A 63 5.84 -9.60 -2.47
CA ALA A 63 5.52 -8.18 -2.36
C ALA A 63 6.61 -7.32 -1.71
N ALA A 64 7.83 -7.84 -1.48
CA ALA A 64 8.93 -7.10 -0.87
C ALA A 64 9.09 -5.69 -1.46
N VAL A 65 9.22 -4.72 -0.56
CA VAL A 65 9.16 -3.29 -0.87
C VAL A 65 10.53 -2.81 -1.39
N PRO A 66 10.58 -2.14 -2.54
CA PRO A 66 11.78 -1.43 -2.99
C PRO A 66 12.24 -0.38 -1.97
N LEU A 67 13.55 -0.34 -1.73
CA LEU A 67 14.24 0.56 -0.80
C LEU A 67 13.83 0.39 0.68
N ASP A 68 13.26 -0.77 1.04
CA ASP A 68 13.04 -1.15 2.43
C ASP A 68 14.37 -1.66 3.04
N PRO A 69 14.94 -0.96 4.04
CA PRO A 69 16.21 -1.36 4.64
C PRO A 69 16.13 -2.68 5.40
N ASP A 70 14.92 -3.08 5.82
CA ASP A 70 14.68 -4.29 6.62
C ASP A 70 14.27 -5.50 5.76
N ALA A 71 14.11 -5.30 4.44
CA ALA A 71 13.73 -6.38 3.53
C ALA A 71 14.91 -7.32 3.25
N THR A 72 14.72 -8.60 3.57
CA THR A 72 15.69 -9.67 3.27
C THR A 72 15.44 -10.37 1.93
N SER A 73 14.23 -10.20 1.38
CA SER A 73 13.86 -10.71 0.06
C SER A 73 14.22 -9.71 -1.03
N ALA A 74 14.46 -10.20 -2.24
CA ALA A 74 14.64 -9.34 -3.40
C ALA A 74 13.40 -8.44 -3.57
N PRO A 75 13.59 -7.14 -3.86
CA PRO A 75 12.48 -6.22 -4.04
C PRO A 75 11.66 -6.63 -5.27
N VAL A 76 10.34 -6.57 -5.12
CA VAL A 76 9.39 -6.84 -6.19
C VAL A 76 8.81 -5.51 -6.63
N GLN A 77 8.96 -5.14 -7.90
CA GLN A 77 8.37 -3.90 -8.43
C GLN A 77 6.84 -4.06 -8.52
N LEU A 78 6.08 -2.97 -8.37
CA LEU A 78 4.62 -3.00 -8.38
C LEU A 78 4.06 -3.58 -9.69
N TRP A 79 4.68 -3.31 -10.84
CA TRP A 79 4.29 -3.91 -12.12
C TRP A 79 4.55 -5.43 -12.17
N GLU A 80 5.58 -5.93 -11.46
CA GLU A 80 5.92 -7.36 -11.39
C GLU A 80 4.87 -8.13 -10.58
N ILE A 81 4.31 -7.52 -9.53
CA ILE A 81 3.18 -8.09 -8.77
C ILE A 81 1.98 -8.30 -9.69
N ALA A 82 1.75 -7.37 -10.62
CA ALA A 82 0.64 -7.43 -11.56
C ALA A 82 0.92 -8.26 -12.81
N HIS A 83 2.17 -8.64 -13.10
CA HIS A 83 2.54 -9.29 -14.36
C HIS A 83 2.94 -10.78 -14.18
N PRO A 84 2.47 -11.69 -15.06
CA PRO A 84 1.28 -11.53 -15.90
C PRO A 84 0.04 -11.30 -15.02
N PHE A 85 -0.99 -10.64 -15.57
CA PHE A 85 -2.20 -10.36 -14.81
C PHE A 85 -2.91 -11.66 -14.46
N ASN A 86 -2.79 -12.05 -13.18
CA ASN A 86 -3.49 -13.19 -12.61
C ASN A 86 -4.14 -12.73 -11.30
N ARG A 87 -5.46 -12.52 -11.37
CA ARG A 87 -6.25 -12.05 -10.25
C ARG A 87 -6.22 -13.02 -9.08
N GLU A 88 -6.34 -14.32 -9.31
CA GLU A 88 -6.32 -15.33 -8.24
C GLU A 88 -4.98 -15.33 -7.49
N ARG A 89 -3.86 -15.22 -8.22
CA ARG A 89 -2.52 -15.09 -7.62
C ARG A 89 -2.43 -13.88 -6.70
N MET A 90 -2.92 -12.73 -7.14
CA MET A 90 -2.90 -11.50 -6.35
C MET A 90 -3.84 -11.58 -5.14
N GLU A 91 -5.01 -12.20 -5.27
CA GLU A 91 -5.92 -12.44 -4.15
C GLU A 91 -5.27 -13.32 -3.08
N LYS A 92 -4.63 -14.42 -3.48
CA LYS A 92 -3.85 -15.27 -2.57
C LYS A 92 -2.71 -14.49 -1.89
N LEU A 93 -1.99 -13.65 -2.65
CA LEU A 93 -0.93 -12.82 -2.09
C LEU A 93 -1.47 -11.79 -1.10
N LEU A 94 -2.63 -11.20 -1.37
CA LEU A 94 -3.31 -10.29 -0.46
C LEU A 94 -3.62 -10.97 0.88
N ASP A 95 -4.19 -12.18 0.84
CA ASP A 95 -4.54 -12.96 2.03
C ASP A 95 -3.30 -13.36 2.85
N VAL A 96 -2.22 -13.75 2.17
CA VAL A 96 -0.92 -14.05 2.80
C VAL A 96 -0.36 -12.82 3.50
N CYS A 97 -0.37 -11.66 2.83
CA CYS A 97 0.14 -10.42 3.43
C CYS A 97 -0.74 -9.92 4.57
N LEU A 98 -2.06 -10.07 4.46
CA LEU A 98 -2.97 -9.78 5.57
C LEU A 98 -2.65 -10.67 6.77
N THR A 99 -2.47 -11.98 6.55
CA THR A 99 -2.06 -12.93 7.61
C THR A 99 -0.74 -12.52 8.25
N ALA A 100 0.25 -12.13 7.45
CA ALA A 100 1.54 -11.65 7.94
C ALA A 100 1.41 -10.42 8.85
N ILE A 101 0.56 -9.45 8.49
CA ILE A 101 0.26 -8.28 9.33
C ILE A 101 -0.38 -8.70 10.67
N TRP A 102 -1.34 -9.63 10.64
CA TRP A 102 -2.02 -10.09 11.86
C TRP A 102 -1.06 -10.75 12.85
N VAL A 103 -0.11 -11.55 12.35
CA VAL A 103 0.83 -12.29 13.20
C VAL A 103 2.09 -11.48 13.56
N ALA A 104 2.35 -10.36 12.88
CA ALA A 104 3.49 -9.47 13.11
C ALA A 104 3.14 -7.97 12.90
N PRO A 105 2.23 -7.40 13.71
CA PRO A 105 1.67 -6.05 13.49
C PRO A 105 2.67 -4.88 13.68
N ASP A 106 3.81 -5.16 14.32
CA ASP A 106 4.87 -4.18 14.54
C ASP A 106 5.73 -3.94 13.29
N LEU A 107 5.72 -4.87 12.32
CA LEU A 107 6.48 -4.76 11.07
C LEU A 107 5.73 -3.91 10.05
N LYS A 108 5.95 -2.59 10.07
CA LYS A 108 5.30 -1.62 9.17
C LYS A 108 5.51 -1.91 7.68
N ARG A 109 6.62 -2.56 7.32
CA ARG A 109 6.83 -3.03 5.95
C ARG A 109 5.72 -3.94 5.45
N LEU A 110 5.15 -4.81 6.29
CA LEU A 110 4.08 -5.73 5.91
C LEU A 110 2.78 -5.00 5.56
N GLU A 111 2.47 -3.91 6.29
CA GLU A 111 1.33 -3.03 5.95
C GLU A 111 1.51 -2.46 4.54
N LEU A 112 2.70 -1.98 4.20
CA LEU A 112 2.98 -1.46 2.86
C LEU A 112 2.88 -2.55 1.78
N GLN A 113 3.39 -3.75 2.04
CA GLN A 113 3.28 -4.89 1.11
C GLN A 113 1.81 -5.24 0.81
N TYR A 114 0.95 -5.27 1.83
CA TYR A 114 -0.49 -5.45 1.65
C TYR A 114 -1.11 -4.32 0.82
N LEU A 115 -0.79 -3.05 1.12
CA LEU A 115 -1.35 -1.88 0.43
C LEU A 115 -1.02 -1.89 -1.07
N ARG A 116 0.18 -2.33 -1.45
CA ARG A 116 0.61 -2.50 -2.86
C ARG A 116 -0.31 -3.45 -3.61
N VAL A 117 -0.55 -4.63 -3.03
CA VAL A 117 -1.40 -5.67 -3.63
C VAL A 117 -2.87 -5.24 -3.66
N ALA A 118 -3.35 -4.62 -2.56
CA ALA A 118 -4.71 -4.12 -2.46
C ALA A 118 -5.01 -3.05 -3.53
N LEU A 119 -4.05 -2.13 -3.75
CA LEU A 119 -4.15 -1.10 -4.78
C LEU A 119 -4.26 -1.71 -6.18
N LEU A 120 -3.44 -2.72 -6.50
CA LEU A 120 -3.46 -3.39 -7.80
C LEU A 120 -4.76 -4.18 -8.04
N LEU A 121 -5.28 -4.84 -7.00
CA LEU A 121 -6.53 -5.60 -7.10
C LEU A 121 -7.76 -4.70 -7.26
N GLY A 122 -7.71 -3.46 -6.78
CA GLY A 122 -8.84 -2.53 -6.83
C GLY A 122 -10.08 -3.00 -6.05
N LYS A 123 -9.94 -4.02 -5.19
CA LYS A 123 -11.03 -4.55 -4.36
C LYS A 123 -11.32 -3.66 -3.16
N VAL A 124 -10.29 -2.99 -2.64
CA VAL A 124 -10.41 -2.06 -1.52
C VAL A 124 -10.59 -0.66 -2.09
N PRO A 125 -11.66 0.07 -1.72
CA PRO A 125 -11.85 1.45 -2.14
C PRO A 125 -10.63 2.33 -1.84
N SER A 126 -10.24 3.18 -2.80
CA SER A 126 -9.07 4.05 -2.68
C SER A 126 -9.11 4.97 -1.45
N TRP A 127 -10.29 5.43 -1.04
CA TRP A 127 -10.46 6.26 0.16
C TRP A 127 -10.16 5.53 1.48
N LEU A 128 -10.18 4.19 1.49
CA LEU A 128 -9.73 3.39 2.64
C LEU A 128 -8.22 3.16 2.61
N LEU A 129 -7.62 3.06 1.42
CA LEU A 129 -6.17 2.86 1.27
C LEU A 129 -5.38 4.15 1.51
N ALA A 130 -5.91 5.28 1.04
CA ALA A 130 -5.20 6.56 0.99
C ALA A 130 -4.64 7.03 2.35
N PRO A 131 -5.39 7.01 3.48
CA PRO A 131 -4.87 7.47 4.77
C PRO A 131 -3.66 6.66 5.24
N HIS A 132 -3.66 5.34 5.00
CA HIS A 132 -2.55 4.46 5.37
C HIS A 132 -1.31 4.73 4.52
N ILE A 133 -1.50 4.90 3.20
CA ILE A 133 -0.40 5.22 2.28
C ILE A 133 0.18 6.61 2.61
N GLN A 134 -0.66 7.62 2.87
CA GLN A 134 -0.22 8.97 3.27
C GLN A 134 0.57 8.95 4.57
N LYS A 135 0.15 8.16 5.56
CA LYS A 135 0.88 8.00 6.83
C LYS A 135 2.28 7.43 6.62
N LEU A 136 2.40 6.38 5.80
CA LEU A 136 3.70 5.75 5.49
C LEU A 136 4.59 6.66 4.64
N ALA A 137 4.02 7.40 3.70
CA ALA A 137 4.73 8.40 2.90
C ALA A 137 5.28 9.53 3.78
N SER A 138 4.48 10.02 4.74
CA SER A 138 4.89 11.04 5.72
C SER A 138 6.00 10.53 6.66
N ALA A 139 6.11 9.22 6.85
CA ALA A 139 7.20 8.58 7.58
C ALA A 139 8.47 8.36 6.72
N GLY A 140 8.49 8.82 5.47
CA GLY A 140 9.66 8.76 4.58
C GLY A 140 9.72 7.54 3.66
N SER A 141 8.67 6.73 3.56
CA SER A 141 8.68 5.57 2.66
C SER A 141 8.64 5.99 1.18
N ALA A 142 9.67 5.63 0.41
CA ALA A 142 9.74 5.91 -1.03
C ALA A 142 8.65 5.19 -1.83
N GLU A 143 8.39 3.91 -1.54
CA GLU A 143 7.30 3.17 -2.19
C GLU A 143 5.94 3.76 -1.82
N ALA A 144 5.69 4.16 -0.56
CA ALA A 144 4.41 4.79 -0.21
C ALA A 144 4.21 6.12 -0.96
N ASN A 145 5.26 6.92 -1.10
CA ASN A 145 5.25 8.13 -1.94
C ASN A 145 4.93 7.81 -3.41
N TYR A 146 5.47 6.72 -3.94
CA TYR A 146 5.13 6.23 -5.28
C TYR A 146 3.67 5.76 -5.39
N LEU A 147 3.13 5.08 -4.37
CA LEU A 147 1.74 4.62 -4.36
C LEU A 147 0.73 5.78 -4.33
N LEU A 148 1.06 6.93 -3.74
CA LEU A 148 0.24 8.14 -3.81
C LEU A 148 0.01 8.58 -5.27
N TYR A 149 1.06 8.57 -6.08
CA TYR A 149 0.95 8.83 -7.52
C TYR A 149 0.04 7.78 -8.20
N ARG A 150 0.25 6.49 -7.89
CA ARG A 150 -0.55 5.39 -8.46
C ARG A 150 -2.02 5.45 -8.09
N LEU A 151 -2.34 5.93 -6.90
CA LEU A 151 -3.72 6.18 -6.48
C LEU A 151 -4.40 7.23 -7.35
N VAL A 152 -3.71 8.27 -7.83
CA VAL A 152 -4.35 9.31 -8.66
C VAL A 152 -4.51 8.87 -10.11
N ILE A 153 -3.50 8.20 -10.68
CA ILE A 153 -3.54 7.81 -12.10
C ILE A 153 -4.28 6.48 -12.35
N GLY A 154 -4.42 5.63 -11.34
CA GLY A 154 -4.88 4.25 -11.49
C GLY A 154 -6.35 3.99 -11.13
N VAL A 155 -7.04 4.94 -10.49
CA VAL A 155 -8.39 4.70 -9.96
C VAL A 155 -9.43 5.58 -10.66
N LYS A 156 -10.63 5.01 -10.89
CA LYS A 156 -11.79 5.76 -11.42
C LYS A 156 -12.45 6.65 -10.36
N PHE A 157 -12.26 6.35 -9.08
CA PHE A 157 -12.85 7.09 -7.96
C PHE A 157 -11.80 7.98 -7.31
N LYS A 158 -11.94 9.30 -7.50
CA LYS A 158 -11.00 10.30 -7.02
C LYS A 158 -10.70 10.06 -5.53
N PRO A 159 -9.46 9.68 -5.17
CA PRO A 159 -9.05 9.73 -3.78
C PRO A 159 -9.22 11.18 -3.28
N GLN A 160 -9.27 11.39 -1.97
CA GLN A 160 -9.06 12.73 -1.38
C GLN A 160 -7.57 13.10 -1.49
N LEU A 161 -7.01 12.99 -2.69
CA LEU A 161 -5.64 13.31 -3.03
C LEU A 161 -5.65 14.15 -4.31
N THR A 162 -4.98 15.27 -4.24
CA THR A 162 -4.82 16.20 -5.35
C THR A 162 -3.75 15.69 -6.34
N PRO A 163 -3.84 16.06 -7.63
CA PRO A 163 -2.74 15.82 -8.58
C PRO A 163 -1.38 16.33 -8.08
N GLU A 164 -1.36 17.47 -7.39
CA GLU A 164 -0.16 18.10 -6.85
C GLU A 164 0.50 17.24 -5.77
N GLU A 165 -0.29 16.67 -4.85
CA GLU A 165 0.21 15.72 -3.83
C GLU A 165 0.75 14.44 -4.47
N ALA A 166 0.10 13.92 -5.51
CA ALA A 166 0.58 12.76 -6.25
C ALA A 166 1.92 13.05 -6.97
N ILE A 167 2.05 14.22 -7.60
CA ILE A 167 3.31 14.65 -8.24
C ILE A 167 4.40 14.80 -7.18
N ALA A 168 4.12 15.42 -6.04
CA ALA A 168 5.08 15.57 -4.94
C ALA A 168 5.59 14.21 -4.45
N GLY A 169 4.68 13.25 -4.24
CA GLY A 169 5.04 11.86 -3.90
C GLY A 169 5.90 11.20 -4.97
N LEU A 170 5.55 11.33 -6.25
CA LEU A 170 6.35 10.78 -7.35
C LEU A 170 7.79 11.34 -7.36
N LEU A 171 7.94 12.66 -7.18
CA LEU A 171 9.23 13.33 -7.16
C LEU A 171 10.08 12.90 -5.96
N GLU A 172 9.50 12.79 -4.77
CA GLU A 172 10.21 12.32 -3.57
C GLU A 172 10.62 10.84 -3.67
N ALA A 173 9.75 9.97 -4.20
CA ALA A 173 10.10 8.57 -4.48
C ALA A 173 11.27 8.48 -5.46
N ALA A 174 11.22 9.24 -6.57
CA ALA A 174 12.31 9.27 -7.53
C ALA A 174 13.60 9.83 -6.93
N LYS A 175 13.52 10.84 -6.05
CA LYS A 175 14.66 11.42 -5.32
C LYS A 175 15.35 10.40 -4.43
N ALA A 176 14.59 9.51 -3.80
CA ALA A 176 15.13 8.36 -3.08
C ALA A 176 15.77 7.29 -3.99
N GLY A 177 15.67 7.43 -5.31
CA GLY A 177 16.20 6.46 -6.27
C GLY A 177 15.27 5.29 -6.56
N HIS A 178 13.97 5.44 -6.29
CA HIS A 178 12.97 4.40 -6.53
C HIS A 178 12.83 4.09 -8.02
N GLN A 179 13.03 2.83 -8.41
CA GLN A 179 13.09 2.39 -9.80
C GLN A 179 11.84 2.79 -10.60
N GLU A 180 10.66 2.34 -10.17
CA GLU A 180 9.43 2.63 -10.93
C GLU A 180 9.09 4.12 -10.98
N ALA A 181 9.40 4.90 -9.93
CA ALA A 181 9.18 6.33 -9.92
C ALA A 181 10.06 7.03 -10.96
N LEU A 182 11.33 6.62 -11.09
CA LEU A 182 12.23 7.12 -12.12
C LEU A 182 11.76 6.73 -13.54
N GLN A 183 11.35 5.47 -13.76
CA GLN A 183 10.77 5.04 -15.04
C GLN A 183 9.52 5.86 -15.41
N VAL A 184 8.68 6.14 -14.42
CA VAL A 184 7.48 6.97 -14.60
C VAL A 184 7.84 8.41 -14.93
N LEU A 185 8.81 9.03 -14.25
CA LEU A 185 9.23 10.40 -14.57
C LEU A 185 9.80 10.53 -15.99
N VAL A 186 10.58 9.55 -16.44
CA VAL A 186 11.06 9.51 -17.84
C VAL A 186 9.86 9.55 -18.79
N ARG A 187 8.85 8.70 -18.59
CA ARG A 187 7.65 8.67 -19.44
C ARG A 187 6.81 9.94 -19.33
N GLU A 188 6.55 10.43 -18.13
CA GLU A 188 5.75 11.64 -17.89
C GLU A 188 6.34 12.84 -18.64
N TYR A 189 7.66 13.03 -18.55
CA TYR A 189 8.34 14.15 -19.19
C TYR A 189 8.60 13.96 -20.69
N LEU A 190 8.66 12.73 -21.22
CA LEU A 190 8.88 12.49 -22.67
C LEU A 190 7.59 12.40 -23.47
N ASP A 191 6.65 11.57 -23.03
CA ASP A 191 5.54 11.08 -23.84
C ASP A 191 4.23 11.82 -23.53
N LYS A 192 4.33 12.98 -22.85
CA LYS A 192 3.20 13.77 -22.32
C LYS A 192 2.34 12.89 -21.40
N GLY A 193 2.87 12.58 -20.22
CA GLY A 193 2.12 11.85 -19.21
C GLY A 193 0.88 12.61 -18.70
N PRO A 194 0.04 11.93 -17.90
CA PRO A 194 -1.23 12.47 -17.45
C PRO A 194 -1.09 13.71 -16.55
N LEU A 195 0.04 13.87 -15.84
CA LEU A 195 0.16 14.86 -14.77
C LEU A 195 1.25 15.91 -14.99
N LEU A 196 2.28 15.61 -15.77
CA LEU A 196 3.40 16.54 -16.00
C LEU A 196 3.47 17.02 -17.45
N ALA A 197 3.84 18.29 -17.62
CA ALA A 197 4.15 18.84 -18.94
C ALA A 197 5.41 18.20 -19.50
N ARG A 198 5.46 18.01 -20.83
CA ARG A 198 6.64 17.49 -21.54
C ARG A 198 7.85 18.39 -21.28
N ASP A 199 8.96 17.80 -20.84
CA ASP A 199 10.21 18.49 -20.52
C ASP A 199 11.39 17.53 -20.76
N PRO A 200 11.97 17.52 -21.98
CA PRO A 200 13.06 16.61 -22.34
C PRO A 200 14.29 16.70 -21.42
N ARG A 201 14.58 17.89 -20.85
CA ARG A 201 15.70 18.07 -19.93
C ARG A 201 15.46 17.31 -18.62
N LYS A 202 14.26 17.43 -18.06
CA LYS A 202 13.88 16.65 -16.86
C LYS A 202 13.76 15.16 -17.14
N ALA A 203 13.33 14.78 -18.34
CA ALA A 203 13.37 13.38 -18.76
C ALA A 203 14.80 12.83 -18.83
N ALA A 204 15.74 13.60 -19.37
CA ALA A 204 17.16 13.22 -19.42
C ALA A 204 17.75 13.07 -18.00
N ASP A 205 17.43 13.99 -17.08
CA ASP A 205 17.82 13.87 -15.66
C ASP A 205 17.27 12.57 -15.03
N ALA A 206 15.97 12.31 -15.20
CA ALA A 206 15.34 11.10 -14.68
C ALA A 206 15.96 9.83 -15.30
N ALA A 207 16.28 9.83 -16.59
CA ALA A 207 16.91 8.70 -17.28
C ALA A 207 18.35 8.46 -16.81
N ALA A 208 19.12 9.52 -16.59
CA ALA A 208 20.47 9.44 -16.02
C ALA A 208 20.45 8.89 -14.59
N ARG A 209 19.46 9.30 -13.78
CA ARG A 209 19.25 8.77 -12.43
C ARG A 209 18.77 7.32 -12.44
N LEU A 210 17.91 6.94 -13.39
CA LEU A 210 17.50 5.54 -13.57
C LEU A 210 18.69 4.64 -13.95
N MET A 211 19.55 5.11 -14.84
CA MET A 211 20.80 4.42 -15.20
C MET A 211 21.71 4.19 -13.98
N ASN A 212 21.76 5.15 -13.06
CA ASN A 212 22.65 5.15 -11.90
C ASN A 212 21.91 4.90 -10.57
N MET A 213 20.70 4.32 -10.62
CA MET A 213 19.87 4.17 -9.44
C MET A 213 20.53 3.25 -8.40
N PRO A 214 20.33 3.52 -7.08
CA PRO A 214 20.84 2.64 -6.03
C PRO A 214 20.22 1.24 -6.15
N PRO A 215 20.84 0.22 -5.54
CA PRO A 215 20.19 -1.07 -5.33
C PRO A 215 18.81 -0.87 -4.67
N GLN A 216 17.80 -1.61 -5.13
CA GLN A 216 16.44 -1.47 -4.58
C GLN A 216 16.25 -2.33 -3.31
N GLY A 217 17.28 -3.05 -2.86
CA GLY A 217 17.29 -3.86 -1.66
C GLY A 217 18.68 -4.47 -1.44
N ILE A 218 18.84 -5.23 -0.35
CA ILE A 218 20.10 -5.95 -0.05
C ILE A 218 20.37 -7.02 -1.12
N VAL A 219 19.32 -7.71 -1.55
CA VAL A 219 19.35 -8.64 -2.67
C VAL A 219 18.87 -7.89 -3.92
N PRO A 220 19.59 -7.97 -5.06
CA PRO A 220 19.16 -7.33 -6.30
C PRO A 220 17.77 -7.79 -6.76
N GLY A 221 16.93 -6.83 -7.15
CA GLY A 221 15.62 -7.09 -7.77
C GLY A 221 15.72 -7.64 -9.19
N ALA A 222 14.70 -8.36 -9.64
CA ALA A 222 14.70 -9.04 -10.94
C ALA A 222 14.79 -8.09 -12.15
N SER A 223 14.25 -6.88 -12.04
CA SER A 223 14.21 -5.90 -13.13
C SER A 223 15.24 -4.78 -13.05
N GLU A 224 16.06 -4.72 -11.99
CA GLU A 224 16.94 -3.57 -11.79
C GLU A 224 17.92 -3.36 -12.95
N ASP A 225 18.54 -4.44 -13.44
CA ASP A 225 19.47 -4.36 -14.56
C ASP A 225 18.80 -3.94 -15.87
N ALA A 226 17.56 -4.41 -16.09
CA ALA A 226 16.77 -4.00 -17.24
C ALA A 226 16.42 -2.51 -17.15
N ALA A 227 16.03 -2.03 -15.97
CA ALA A 227 15.74 -0.62 -15.72
C ALA A 227 16.98 0.27 -15.92
N ARG A 228 18.16 -0.14 -15.44
CA ARG A 228 19.41 0.61 -15.71
C ARG A 228 19.74 0.66 -17.21
N ARG A 229 19.49 -0.41 -17.96
CA ARG A 229 19.63 -0.42 -19.43
C ARG A 229 18.61 0.49 -20.11
N GLU A 230 17.37 0.50 -19.63
CA GLU A 230 16.33 1.40 -20.11
C GLU A 230 16.74 2.87 -19.91
N GLY A 231 17.20 3.23 -18.71
CA GLY A 231 17.72 4.58 -18.43
C GLY A 231 18.84 4.98 -19.39
N ARG A 232 19.80 4.09 -19.64
CA ARG A 232 20.87 4.29 -20.65
C ARG A 232 20.30 4.55 -22.04
N ALA A 233 19.38 3.71 -22.49
CA ALA A 233 18.81 3.79 -23.83
C ALA A 233 18.00 5.08 -24.02
N LYS A 234 17.16 5.43 -23.04
CA LYS A 234 16.36 6.65 -23.05
C LYS A 234 17.22 7.90 -23.01
N LEU A 235 18.23 7.96 -22.14
CA LEU A 235 19.15 9.09 -22.10
C LEU A 235 19.84 9.32 -23.46
N ARG A 236 20.33 8.24 -24.10
CA ARG A 236 20.96 8.34 -25.43
C ARG A 236 19.98 8.84 -26.49
N SER A 237 18.75 8.32 -26.51
CA SER A 237 17.72 8.74 -27.47
C SER A 237 17.36 10.21 -27.30
N ILE A 238 17.17 10.69 -26.07
CA ILE A 238 16.85 12.10 -25.79
C ILE A 238 17.99 13.00 -26.24
N LEU A 239 19.23 12.66 -25.89
CA LEU A 239 20.41 13.45 -26.26
C LEU A 239 20.75 13.43 -27.75
N ALA A 240 20.20 12.48 -28.51
CA ALA A 240 20.34 12.35 -29.98
C ALA A 240 19.16 12.94 -30.77
N GLU A 241 18.05 13.23 -30.10
CA GLU A 241 16.89 13.93 -30.66
C GLU A 241 16.87 15.42 -30.29
N ASP A 242 17.51 15.78 -29.18
CA ASP A 242 17.52 17.12 -28.57
C ASP A 242 18.89 17.80 -28.60
N ASP A 243 19.75 17.41 -29.55
CA ASP A 243 21.08 17.98 -29.89
C ASP A 243 21.02 19.51 -30.15
N GLY A 244 19.82 20.06 -30.22
CA GLY A 244 19.49 21.47 -30.40
C GLY A 244 18.58 22.00 -29.29
N PHE A 245 18.98 21.86 -28.02
CA PHE A 245 18.44 22.57 -26.85
C PHE A 245 18.27 24.11 -27.02
N THR A 246 18.69 24.64 -28.16
CA THR A 246 18.28 25.90 -28.78
C THR A 246 17.13 25.68 -29.79
N LYS A 247 15.89 25.68 -29.32
CA LYS A 247 14.79 26.27 -30.09
C LYS A 247 14.06 27.23 -29.17
N ASP A 248 14.64 28.41 -29.01
CA ASP A 248 13.87 29.62 -28.75
C ASP A 248 12.85 29.75 -29.88
N LYS A 249 11.57 29.51 -29.56
CA LYS A 249 10.42 30.15 -30.21
C LYS A 249 9.30 30.29 -29.18
#